data_AF-A0A2E7CYZ1-F1
#
_entry.id   AF-A0A2E7CYZ1-F1
#
_cell.length_a   1.000
_cell.length_b   1.000
_cell.length_c   1.000
_cell.angle_alpha   90.00
_cell.angle_beta   90.00
_cell.angle_gamma   90.00
#
_symmetry.space_group_name_H-M   'P 1'
#
loop_
_entity.id
_entity.type
_entity.pdbx_description
1 polymer ?
#
loop_
_entity_poly.entity_id
_entity_poly.type
_entity_poly.pdbx_seq_one_letter_code
_entity_poly.pdbx_strand_id
1 'polypeptide(L)'
;MVNLTIQGAPVPAELVGEFVDSSSLPDADLEPRLAQDGYLFLRGVLHPTEVMQAREEVFTRLMEVEEILDPPIDGIFSGKSRRQDLFPDLGAFWQSVSAGDRCCAKRRMGRGCKPSWIAFFKSRRGGRITCF
;
A
#
# COMPACT_ATOMS: atom_id res chain seq x y z
N MET A 1 -13.91 -17.29 -21.21
CA MET A 1 -14.01 -17.40 -19.74
C MET A 1 -12.60 -17.41 -19.17
N VAL A 2 -12.22 -16.37 -18.42
CA VAL A 2 -10.89 -16.30 -17.81
C VAL A 2 -10.89 -17.17 -16.55
N ASN A 3 -10.01 -18.17 -16.48
CA ASN A 3 -9.90 -19.02 -15.31
C ASN A 3 -9.00 -18.32 -14.29
N LEU A 4 -9.59 -17.54 -13.39
CA LEU A 4 -8.86 -16.74 -12.40
C LEU A 4 -8.31 -17.65 -11.30
N THR A 5 -7.02 -17.54 -11.01
CA THR A 5 -6.36 -18.33 -9.97
C THR A 5 -5.49 -17.44 -9.07
N ILE A 6 -5.46 -17.76 -7.78
CA ILE A 6 -4.55 -17.17 -6.79
C ILE A 6 -3.72 -18.31 -6.21
N GLN A 7 -2.40 -18.24 -6.38
CA GLN A 7 -1.46 -19.29 -5.94
C GLN A 7 -1.84 -20.70 -6.46
N GLY A 8 -2.41 -20.78 -7.67
CA GLY A 8 -2.85 -22.04 -8.29
C GLY A 8 -4.23 -22.53 -7.84
N ALA A 9 -4.86 -21.90 -6.85
CA ALA A 9 -6.24 -22.19 -6.46
C ALA A 9 -7.23 -21.38 -7.31
N PRO A 10 -8.31 -21.99 -7.82
CA PRO A 10 -9.35 -21.25 -8.54
C PRO A 10 -10.04 -20.25 -7.62
N VAL A 11 -10.30 -19.06 -8.13
CA VAL A 11 -11.08 -18.04 -7.41
C VAL A 11 -12.57 -18.31 -7.68
N PRO A 12 -13.39 -18.50 -6.63
CA PRO A 12 -14.84 -18.61 -6.79
C PRO A 12 -15.41 -17.41 -7.54
N ALA A 13 -16.31 -17.64 -8.49
CA ALA A 13 -16.82 -16.60 -9.38
C ALA A 13 -17.59 -15.52 -8.59
N GLU A 14 -18.23 -15.90 -7.49
CA GLU A 14 -18.94 -15.01 -6.56
C GLU A 14 -18.03 -14.00 -5.85
N LEU A 15 -16.71 -14.25 -5.79
CA LEU A 15 -15.72 -13.32 -5.22
C LEU A 15 -15.16 -12.36 -6.27
N VAL A 16 -15.54 -12.52 -7.53
CA VAL A 16 -15.03 -11.72 -8.65
C VAL A 16 -16.11 -10.72 -9.05
N GLY A 17 -15.79 -9.43 -8.89
CA GLY A 17 -16.66 -8.33 -9.30
C GLY A 17 -15.85 -7.16 -9.83
N GLU A 18 -16.52 -6.23 -10.49
CA GLU A 18 -15.90 -4.97 -10.92
C GLU A 18 -15.79 -4.01 -9.75
N PHE A 19 -14.67 -3.29 -9.66
CA PHE A 19 -14.57 -2.13 -8.78
C PHE A 19 -15.36 -0.97 -9.37
N VAL A 20 -16.48 -0.65 -8.73
CA VAL A 20 -17.34 0.42 -9.22
C VAL A 20 -16.78 1.77 -8.80
N ASP A 21 -16.51 2.60 -9.80
CA ASP A 21 -15.96 3.93 -9.60
C ASP A 21 -16.95 4.83 -8.86
N SER A 22 -16.48 5.41 -7.75
CA SER A 22 -17.25 6.32 -6.90
C SER A 22 -16.75 7.77 -7.01
N SER A 23 -15.80 8.06 -7.90
CA SER A 23 -15.13 9.37 -7.98
C SER A 23 -16.04 10.52 -8.41
N SER A 24 -17.13 10.21 -9.12
CA SER A 24 -18.10 11.19 -9.60
C SER A 24 -19.30 11.37 -8.67
N LEU A 25 -19.38 10.59 -7.59
CA LEU A 25 -20.49 10.69 -6.64
C LEU A 25 -20.36 11.98 -5.82
N PRO A 26 -21.49 12.65 -5.50
CA PRO A 26 -21.52 13.69 -4.49
C PRO A 26 -21.09 13.15 -3.12
N ASP A 27 -20.48 14.00 -2.28
CA ASP A 27 -20.03 13.62 -0.93
C ASP A 27 -21.14 12.99 -0.08
N ALA A 28 -22.38 13.47 -0.23
CA ALA A 28 -23.55 12.97 0.49
C ALA A 28 -23.86 11.49 0.18
N ASP A 29 -23.43 10.99 -0.98
CA ASP A 29 -23.69 9.63 -1.44
C ASP A 29 -22.52 8.67 -1.14
N LEU A 30 -21.37 9.19 -0.68
CA LEU A 30 -20.20 8.36 -0.36
C LEU A 30 -20.41 7.47 0.87
N GLU A 31 -21.06 7.97 1.92
CA GLU A 31 -21.33 7.18 3.13
C GLU A 31 -22.34 6.05 2.87
N PRO A 32 -23.50 6.29 2.21
CA PRO A 32 -24.38 5.22 1.74
C PRO A 32 -23.65 4.20 0.87
N ARG A 33 -22.80 4.67 -0.03
CA ARG A 33 -22.04 3.81 -0.93
C ARG A 33 -21.09 2.88 -0.18
N LEU A 34 -20.36 3.43 0.79
CA LEU A 34 -19.47 2.65 1.64
C LEU A 34 -20.24 1.61 2.48
N ALA A 35 -21.41 1.97 3.00
CA ALA A 35 -22.25 1.06 3.78
C ALA A 35 -22.80 -0.09 2.92
N GLN A 36 -23.12 0.17 1.66
CA GLN A 36 -23.65 -0.84 0.73
C GLN A 36 -22.56 -1.79 0.22
N ASP A 37 -21.44 -1.25 -0.26
CA ASP A 37 -20.43 -2.04 -0.97
C ASP A 37 -19.27 -2.48 -0.06
N GLY A 38 -19.11 -1.86 1.11
CA GLY A 38 -17.99 -2.09 2.03
C GLY A 38 -16.68 -1.46 1.56
N TYR A 39 -16.67 -0.74 0.43
CA TYR A 39 -15.52 -0.02 -0.09
C TYR A 39 -15.92 1.26 -0.83
N LEU A 40 -14.93 2.13 -1.06
CA LEU A 40 -15.02 3.24 -2.00
C LEU A 40 -13.82 3.17 -2.94
N PHE A 41 -14.08 3.16 -4.24
CA PHE A 41 -13.04 3.28 -5.25
C PHE A 41 -13.02 4.70 -5.80
N LEU A 42 -12.01 5.46 -5.41
CA LEU A 42 -11.85 6.87 -5.77
C LEU A 42 -10.55 7.06 -6.57
N ARG A 43 -10.67 7.58 -7.78
CA ARG A 43 -9.57 7.93 -8.68
C ARG A 43 -9.17 9.39 -8.49
N GLY A 44 -7.89 9.67 -8.67
CA GLY A 44 -7.39 11.05 -8.68
C GLY A 44 -7.38 11.75 -7.32
N VAL A 45 -7.67 11.05 -6.22
CA VAL A 45 -7.61 11.63 -4.86
C VAL A 45 -6.19 12.04 -4.49
N LEU A 46 -5.19 11.28 -4.94
CA LEU A 46 -3.78 11.54 -4.70
C LEU A 46 -3.12 12.08 -5.97
N HIS A 47 -2.34 13.15 -5.83
CA HIS A 47 -1.61 13.72 -6.95
C HIS A 47 -0.42 12.80 -7.32
N PRO A 48 -0.18 12.49 -8.61
CA PRO A 48 0.88 11.56 -9.01
C PRO A 48 2.27 11.93 -8.46
N THR A 49 2.61 13.22 -8.45
CA THR A 49 3.90 13.69 -7.90
C THR A 49 4.04 13.37 -6.41
N GLU A 50 2.97 13.49 -5.63
CA GLU A 50 3.00 13.19 -4.19
C GLU A 50 3.17 11.70 -3.94
N VAL A 51 2.51 10.87 -4.76
CA VAL A 51 2.69 9.42 -4.74
C VAL A 51 4.14 9.05 -5.05
N MET A 52 4.74 9.65 -6.07
CA MET A 52 6.13 9.39 -6.44
C MET A 52 7.12 9.83 -5.35
N GLN A 53 6.87 10.98 -4.72
CA GLN A 53 7.68 11.48 -3.61
C GLN A 53 7.59 10.58 -2.37
N ALA A 54 6.40 10.11 -2.02
CA ALA A 54 6.20 9.16 -0.92
C ALA A 54 6.82 7.79 -1.23
N ARG A 55 6.71 7.33 -2.48
CA ARG A 55 7.35 6.09 -2.96
C ARG A 55 8.87 6.15 -2.79
N GLU A 56 9.49 7.22 -3.26
CA GLU A 56 10.93 7.45 -3.13
C GLU A 56 11.37 7.42 -1.66
N GLU A 57 10.63 8.08 -0.77
CA GLU A 57 10.93 8.11 0.66
C GLU A 57 10.88 6.72 1.29
N VAL A 58 9.78 5.98 1.08
CA VAL A 58 9.62 4.62 1.62
C VAL A 58 10.71 3.71 1.08
N PHE A 59 10.99 3.78 -0.22
CA PHE A 59 11.98 2.91 -0.84
C PHE A 59 13.41 3.22 -0.41
N THR A 60 13.72 4.48 -0.13
CA THR A 60 15.00 4.87 0.46
C THR A 60 15.19 4.22 1.83
N ARG A 61 14.16 4.25 2.69
CA ARG A 61 14.20 3.58 4.00
C ARG A 61 14.34 2.06 3.89
N LEU A 62 13.77 1.46 2.85
CA LEU A 62 13.91 0.01 2.61
C LEU A 62 15.27 -0.35 2.01
N MET A 63 15.89 0.54 1.24
CA MET A 63 17.27 0.40 0.78
C MET A 63 18.25 0.42 1.95
N GLU A 64 18.02 1.26 2.98
CA GLU A 64 18.85 1.32 4.20
C GLU A 64 18.94 -0.02 4.96
N VAL A 65 17.93 -0.89 4.83
CA VAL A 65 17.90 -2.25 5.40
C VAL A 65 18.25 -3.34 4.38
N GLU A 66 18.85 -2.94 3.26
CA GLU A 66 19.25 -3.79 2.13
C GLU A 66 18.09 -4.58 1.50
N GLU A 67 16.84 -4.11 1.61
CA GLU A 67 15.68 -4.77 1.00
C GLU A 67 15.44 -4.34 -0.45
N ILE A 68 15.77 -3.10 -0.78
CA ILE A 68 15.62 -2.54 -2.12
C ILE A 68 17.01 -2.19 -2.68
N LEU A 69 17.21 -2.47 -3.97
CA LEU A 69 18.41 -2.10 -4.70
C LEU A 69 18.38 -0.63 -5.13
N ASP A 70 19.57 -0.06 -5.34
CA ASP A 70 19.72 1.24 -5.98
C ASP A 70 19.41 1.14 -7.50
N PRO A 71 18.69 2.10 -8.09
CA PRO A 71 18.07 3.26 -7.46
C PRO A 71 16.76 2.91 -6.72
N PRO A 72 16.49 3.48 -5.52
CA PRO A 72 15.31 3.14 -4.71
C PRO A 72 14.00 3.18 -5.48
N ILE A 73 13.83 4.19 -6.35
CA ILE A 73 12.58 4.45 -7.07
C ILE A 73 12.08 3.27 -7.92
N ASP A 74 13.01 2.43 -8.40
CA ASP A 74 12.72 1.24 -9.19
C ASP A 74 12.05 0.14 -8.35
N GLY A 75 12.21 0.19 -7.03
CA GLY A 75 11.55 -0.73 -6.10
C GLY A 75 11.96 -2.19 -6.28
N ILE A 76 13.18 -2.44 -6.77
CA ILE A 76 13.67 -3.79 -7.04
C ILE A 76 14.08 -4.45 -5.72
N PHE A 77 13.41 -5.53 -5.36
CA PHE A 77 13.74 -6.30 -4.17
C PHE A 77 15.11 -6.99 -4.32
N SER A 78 15.97 -6.83 -3.33
CA SER A 78 17.34 -7.37 -3.33
C SER A 78 17.43 -8.88 -3.08
N GLY A 79 16.35 -9.50 -2.58
CA GLY A 79 16.38 -10.88 -2.08
C GLY A 79 16.79 -11.02 -0.62
N LYS A 80 17.17 -9.93 0.05
CA LYS A 80 17.68 -9.90 1.43
C LYS A 80 16.89 -8.90 2.27
N SER A 81 16.99 -9.02 3.60
CA SER A 81 16.49 -8.03 4.56
C SER A 81 17.35 -8.12 5.80
N ARG A 82 18.00 -7.01 6.17
CA ARG A 82 18.78 -6.89 7.42
C ARG A 82 18.01 -6.21 8.54
N ARG A 83 16.71 -5.99 8.36
CA ARG A 83 15.87 -5.25 9.29
C ARG A 83 15.88 -5.85 10.70
N GLN A 84 15.89 -7.18 10.81
CA GLN A 84 15.94 -7.89 12.10
C GLN A 84 17.29 -7.72 12.81
N ASP A 85 18.37 -7.53 12.04
CA ASP A 85 19.72 -7.33 12.59
C ASP A 85 19.92 -5.87 13.03
N LEU A 86 19.33 -4.93 12.29
CA LEU A 86 19.53 -3.49 12.48
C LEU A 86 18.53 -2.87 13.47
N PHE A 87 17.33 -3.44 13.60
CA PHE A 87 16.27 -2.89 14.44
C PHE A 87 15.73 -3.94 15.41
N PRO A 88 15.91 -3.75 16.73
CA PRO A 88 15.37 -4.66 17.74
C PRO A 88 13.83 -4.59 17.83
N ASP A 89 13.25 -3.43 17.49
CA ASP A 89 11.81 -3.23 17.40
C ASP A 89 11.38 -2.97 15.94
N LEU A 90 10.86 -4.02 15.31
CA LEU A 90 10.34 -3.96 13.94
C LEU A 90 9.06 -3.13 13.83
N GLY A 91 8.27 -3.03 14.90
CA GLY A 91 7.07 -2.21 14.94
C GLY A 91 7.40 -0.72 14.87
N ALA A 92 8.36 -0.30 15.69
CA ALA A 92 8.89 1.06 15.68
C ALA A 92 9.51 1.43 14.32
N PHE A 93 10.25 0.51 13.70
CA PHE A 93 10.77 0.70 12.34
C PHE A 93 9.64 1.00 11.34
N TRP A 94 8.61 0.15 11.29
CA TRP A 94 7.49 0.33 10.36
C TRP A 94 6.66 1.58 10.63
N GLN A 95 6.51 1.93 11.90
CA GLN A 95 5.91 3.20 12.28
C GLN A 95 6.73 4.36 11.72
N SER A 96 8.06 4.32 11.82
CA SER A 96 8.93 5.37 11.28
C SER A 96 8.87 5.49 9.75
N VAL A 97 8.74 4.37 9.03
CA VAL A 97 8.56 4.36 7.56
C VAL A 97 7.20 4.96 7.19
N SER A 98 6.15 4.63 7.95
CA SER A 98 4.79 5.12 7.67
C SER A 98 4.54 6.56 8.11
N ALA A 99 5.32 7.04 9.10
CA ALA A 99 5.23 8.40 9.66
C ALA A 99 6.07 9.43 8.89
N GLY A 100 6.70 9.02 7.79
CA GLY A 100 7.50 9.88 6.93
C GLY A 100 6.74 11.11 6.43
N ASP A 101 7.45 12.23 6.27
CA ASP A 101 6.85 13.53 5.97
C ASP A 101 6.05 13.50 4.65
N ARG A 102 6.58 12.87 3.60
CA ARG A 102 5.88 12.79 2.29
C ARG A 102 4.79 11.72 2.30
N CYS A 103 4.90 10.71 3.17
CA CYS A 103 3.81 9.74 3.41
C CYS A 103 2.65 10.32 4.23
N CYS A 104 2.91 11.27 5.13
CA CYS A 104 1.91 11.83 6.04
C CYS A 104 1.40 13.23 5.66
N ALA A 105 2.01 13.89 4.67
CA ALA A 105 1.80 15.30 4.31
C ALA A 105 0.35 15.75 4.08
N LYS A 106 -0.61 14.86 3.84
CA LYS A 106 -2.01 15.23 3.58
C LYS A 106 -3.05 14.72 4.58
N ARG A 107 -2.65 14.27 5.77
CA ARG A 107 -3.62 13.82 6.79
C ARG A 107 -4.28 15.00 7.55
N ARG A 108 -5.06 15.83 6.84
CA ARG A 108 -6.12 16.68 7.42
C ARG A 108 -7.50 16.10 7.06
N MET A 109 -7.81 14.95 7.63
CA MET A 109 -9.20 14.53 7.89
C MET A 109 -9.21 13.54 9.06
N GLY A 110 -10.27 13.62 9.86
CA GLY A 110 -10.29 13.30 11.29
C GLY A 110 -9.88 11.89 11.71
N ARG A 111 -9.34 11.83 12.93
CA ARG A 111 -9.22 10.67 13.84
C ARG A 111 -8.25 9.55 13.42
N GLY A 112 -7.12 9.53 14.13
CA GLY A 112 -6.44 8.31 14.60
C GLY A 112 -5.97 7.33 13.53
N CYS A 113 -4.70 7.43 13.15
CA CYS A 113 -4.05 6.40 12.34
C CYS A 113 -3.96 5.09 13.14
N LYS A 114 -4.91 4.16 12.96
CA LYS A 114 -4.65 2.75 13.23
C LYS A 114 -3.78 2.20 12.09
N PRO A 115 -2.71 1.44 12.39
CA PRO A 115 -1.66 1.12 11.44
C PRO A 115 -2.06 -0.06 10.52
N SER A 116 -3.01 0.16 9.61
CA SER A 116 -3.48 -0.89 8.70
C SER A 116 -2.53 -1.15 7.52
N TRP A 117 -1.61 -0.24 7.19
CA TRP A 117 -0.67 -0.40 6.08
C TRP A 117 0.46 -1.41 6.40
N ILE A 118 0.68 -1.72 7.69
CA ILE A 118 1.74 -2.62 8.16
C ILE A 118 1.54 -4.08 7.69
N ALA A 119 0.31 -4.47 7.32
CA ALA A 119 0.00 -5.86 6.96
C ALA A 119 0.51 -6.27 5.56
N PHE A 120 0.67 -5.33 4.61
CA PHE A 120 0.97 -5.68 3.21
C PHE A 120 2.40 -6.20 3.01
N PHE A 121 3.37 -5.70 3.77
CA PHE A 121 4.79 -6.03 3.55
C PHE A 121 5.26 -7.30 4.27
N LYS A 122 4.46 -7.86 5.19
CA LYS A 122 4.85 -9.05 5.98
C LYS A 122 4.83 -10.38 5.20
N SER A 123 4.29 -10.43 3.98
CA SER A 123 3.91 -11.69 3.33
C SER A 123 4.72 -12.12 2.09
N ARG A 124 5.52 -11.25 1.44
CA ARG A 124 6.19 -11.62 0.18
C ARG A 124 7.62 -12.16 0.38
N ARG A 125 7.76 -13.49 0.36
CA ARG A 125 9.01 -14.16 -0.07
C ARG A 125 8.95 -14.38 -1.58
N GLY A 126 9.81 -13.68 -2.34
CA GLY A 126 10.05 -13.93 -3.77
C GLY A 126 9.01 -13.29 -4.70
N GLY A 127 9.27 -12.06 -5.14
CA GLY A 127 8.52 -11.42 -6.23
C GLY A 127 8.54 -9.90 -6.16
N ARG A 128 8.63 -9.26 -7.35
CA ARG A 128 8.62 -7.80 -7.58
C ARG A 128 7.70 -7.07 -6.61
N ILE A 129 8.19 -6.05 -5.91
CA ILE A 129 7.38 -5.19 -5.05
C ILE A 129 6.53 -4.30 -5.96
N THR A 130 5.32 -4.75 -6.24
CA THR A 130 4.29 -3.92 -6.88
C THR A 130 3.65 -3.07 -5.81
N CYS A 131 4.19 -1.87 -5.57
CA CYS A 131 3.44 -0.79 -4.95
C CYS A 131 2.47 -0.24 -6.02
N PHE A 132 1.17 -0.28 -5.72
CA PHE A 132 0.12 0.36 -6.53
C PHE A 132 0.41 1.84 -6.73
#